data_AF-H6BDI9-F1
#
_entry.id   AF-H6BDI9-F1
#
_cell.length_a   1.000
_cell.length_b   1.000
_cell.length_c   1.000
_cell.angle_alpha   90.00
_cell.angle_beta   90.00
_cell.angle_gamma   90.00
#
_symmetry.space_group_name_H-M   'P 1'
#
loop_
_entity.id
_entity.type
_entity.pdbx_description
1 polymer ?
#
loop_
_entity_poly.entity_id
_entity_poly.type
_entity_poly.pdbx_seq_one_letter_code
_entity_poly.pdbx_strand_id
1 'polypeptide(L)'
;KAQEDLVKVAKQFGVKLTMFHGRGGTVGRGGGPTHLAILSQPPDTINGSLRVTVQGEVIEQSFGEEHLCFRTLQRFTAATLEHGMRPPISPKPEWRALLDEMAVVATEEYRSIVFQEPRFVEYFRLATPETEYGRMNIGSRPSKRKPSGGIESLRAIPWIFAWTQTRFHLPVWLGFGGAFKHILKKDIRNFHMLQEM
;
A
#
# COMPACT_ATOMS: atom_id res chain seq x y z
N LYS A 1 -13.06 0.35 -2.58
CA LYS A 1 -13.89 1.56 -2.40
C LYS A 1 -13.60 2.61 -3.46
N ALA A 2 -12.61 3.50 -3.30
CA ALA A 2 -12.37 4.58 -4.26
C ALA A 2 -12.27 4.13 -5.74
N GLN A 3 -11.53 3.06 -6.03
CA GLN A 3 -11.45 2.50 -7.39
C GLN A 3 -12.80 1.97 -7.90
N GLU A 4 -13.59 1.30 -7.05
CA GLU A 4 -14.92 0.78 -7.39
C GLU A 4 -15.87 1.91 -7.76
N ASP A 5 -15.83 3.02 -7.01
CA ASP A 5 -16.71 4.16 -7.23
C ASP A 5 -16.31 4.94 -8.48
N LEU A 6 -15.01 5.12 -8.73
CA LEU A 6 -14.51 5.74 -9.96
C LEU A 6 -14.91 4.95 -11.21
N VAL A 7 -14.85 3.62 -11.17
CA VAL A 7 -15.27 2.77 -12.29
C VAL A 7 -16.77 2.91 -12.57
N LYS A 8 -17.61 2.94 -11.53
CA LYS A 8 -19.07 3.14 -11.70
C LYS A 8 -19.35 4.47 -12.40
N VAL A 9 -18.70 5.56 -11.96
CA VAL A 9 -18.86 6.88 -12.58
C VAL A 9 -18.33 6.87 -14.02
N ALA A 10 -17.13 6.34 -14.26
CA ALA A 10 -16.56 6.28 -15.61
C ALA A 10 -17.48 5.52 -16.59
N LYS A 11 -18.09 4.42 -16.13
CA LYS A 11 -19.06 3.64 -16.91
C LYS A 11 -20.33 4.42 -17.23
N GLN A 12 -20.86 5.18 -16.27
CA GLN A 12 -22.03 6.05 -16.49
C GLN A 12 -21.80 7.08 -17.61
N PHE A 13 -20.57 7.58 -17.74
CA PHE A 13 -20.20 8.60 -18.73
C PHE A 13 -19.50 8.05 -19.97
N GLY A 14 -19.41 6.71 -20.14
CA GLY A 14 -18.75 6.10 -21.29
C GLY A 14 -17.24 6.39 -21.39
N VAL A 15 -16.57 6.68 -20.26
CA VAL A 15 -15.14 6.99 -20.21
C VAL A 15 -14.33 5.71 -19.96
N LYS A 16 -13.31 5.45 -20.79
CA LYS A 16 -12.32 4.39 -20.53
C LYS A 16 -11.32 4.87 -19.49
N LEU A 17 -11.49 4.43 -18.25
CA LEU A 17 -10.62 4.76 -17.13
C LEU A 17 -9.37 3.86 -17.10
N THR A 18 -8.18 4.46 -16.92
CA THR A 18 -6.92 3.74 -16.66
C THR A 18 -6.40 4.15 -15.29
N MET A 19 -6.27 3.19 -14.38
CA MET A 19 -5.65 3.42 -13.07
C MET A 19 -4.13 3.44 -13.20
N PHE A 20 -3.49 4.45 -12.61
CA PHE A 20 -2.03 4.49 -12.46
C PHE A 20 -1.64 4.14 -11.03
N HIS A 21 -1.07 2.95 -10.84
CA HIS A 21 -0.60 2.48 -9.53
C HIS A 21 0.77 3.08 -9.20
N GLY A 22 0.79 3.91 -8.15
CA GLY A 22 2.01 4.51 -7.61
C GLY A 22 2.89 3.53 -6.84
N ARG A 23 3.96 4.06 -6.25
CA ARG A 23 4.88 3.31 -5.38
C ARG A 23 4.20 2.86 -4.09
N GLY A 24 4.71 1.80 -3.46
CA GLY A 24 4.22 1.38 -2.14
C GLY A 24 3.08 0.36 -2.16
N GLY A 25 2.33 0.25 -3.26
CA GLY A 25 1.24 -0.71 -3.38
C GLY A 25 1.75 -2.14 -3.61
N THR A 26 0.92 -3.12 -3.28
CA THR A 26 1.17 -4.57 -3.51
C THR A 26 1.54 -4.88 -4.96
N VAL A 27 0.93 -4.18 -5.92
CA VAL A 27 1.21 -4.31 -7.36
C VAL A 27 2.62 -3.84 -7.75
N GLY A 28 3.14 -2.79 -7.11
CA GLY A 28 4.43 -2.15 -7.47
C GLY A 28 5.62 -2.56 -6.62
N ARG A 29 5.41 -3.21 -5.47
CA ARG A 29 6.47 -3.57 -4.50
C ARG A 29 6.94 -5.01 -4.52
N GLY A 30 6.22 -5.93 -5.17
CA GLY A 30 6.55 -7.36 -5.04
C GLY A 30 6.46 -7.86 -3.58
N GLY A 31 5.73 -7.16 -2.69
CA GLY A 31 5.49 -7.57 -1.30
C GLY A 31 4.59 -8.81 -1.15
N GLY A 32 4.09 -9.28 -2.28
CA GLY A 32 3.48 -10.58 -2.53
C GLY A 32 3.55 -10.85 -4.04
N PRO A 33 3.04 -11.99 -4.53
CA PRO A 33 3.07 -12.28 -5.96
C PRO A 33 2.31 -11.21 -6.77
N THR A 34 3.03 -10.38 -7.55
CA THR A 34 2.44 -9.30 -8.35
C THR A 34 1.28 -9.78 -9.23
N HIS A 35 1.37 -11.02 -9.73
CA HIS A 35 0.30 -11.66 -10.48
C HIS A 35 -1.02 -11.67 -9.69
N LEU A 36 -1.01 -12.18 -8.46
CA LEU A 36 -2.21 -12.24 -7.61
C LEU A 36 -2.68 -10.84 -7.18
N ALA A 37 -1.76 -9.90 -6.98
CA ALA A 37 -2.11 -8.51 -6.66
C ALA A 37 -2.87 -7.79 -7.79
N ILE A 38 -2.60 -8.15 -9.05
CA ILE A 38 -3.36 -7.66 -10.20
C ILE A 38 -4.73 -8.35 -10.25
N LEU A 39 -4.78 -9.67 -10.05
CA LEU A 39 -6.05 -10.43 -10.03
C LEU A 39 -7.00 -10.00 -8.90
N SER A 40 -6.48 -9.45 -7.81
CA SER A 40 -7.29 -8.98 -6.68
C SER A 40 -7.78 -7.53 -6.82
N GLN A 41 -7.44 -6.82 -7.91
CA GLN A 41 -8.01 -5.50 -8.14
C GLN A 41 -9.55 -5.60 -8.27
N PRO A 42 -10.31 -4.55 -7.90
CA PRO A 42 -11.76 -4.62 -8.02
C PRO A 42 -12.23 -4.92 -9.45
N PRO A 43 -13.40 -5.54 -9.65
CA PRO A 43 -13.93 -5.81 -10.98
C PRO A 43 -13.98 -4.54 -11.85
N ASP A 44 -13.74 -4.70 -13.16
CA ASP A 44 -13.79 -3.63 -14.18
C ASP A 44 -12.76 -2.47 -14.02
N THR A 45 -11.81 -2.53 -13.09
CA THR A 45 -10.82 -1.43 -12.89
C THR A 45 -9.63 -1.44 -13.84
N ILE A 46 -9.34 -2.56 -14.51
CA ILE A 46 -8.18 -2.71 -15.41
C ILE A 46 -8.61 -2.62 -16.88
N ASN A 47 -9.59 -3.43 -17.30
CA ASN A 47 -10.17 -3.42 -18.65
C ASN A 47 -9.11 -3.35 -19.79
N GLY A 48 -8.08 -4.21 -19.68
CA GLY A 48 -6.98 -4.32 -20.64
C GLY A 48 -5.96 -3.16 -20.62
N SER A 49 -6.04 -2.23 -19.67
CA SER A 49 -5.12 -1.09 -19.55
C SER A 49 -4.54 -1.00 -18.14
N LEU A 50 -3.31 -1.51 -17.97
CA LEU A 50 -2.59 -1.48 -16.71
C LEU A 50 -1.40 -0.50 -16.78
N ARG A 51 -1.30 0.42 -15.80
CA ARG A 51 -0.12 1.26 -15.61
C ARG A 51 0.38 1.14 -14.18
N VAL A 52 1.61 0.67 -14.00
CA VAL A 52 2.22 0.40 -12.69
C VAL A 52 3.59 1.04 -12.61
N THR A 53 3.92 1.59 -11.44
CA THR A 53 5.28 2.04 -11.15
C THR A 53 6.15 0.86 -10.76
N VAL A 54 7.19 0.57 -11.54
CA VAL A 54 8.31 -0.28 -11.08
C VAL A 54 9.20 0.56 -10.18
N GLN A 55 9.37 0.13 -8.93
CA GLN A 55 10.23 0.85 -8.01
C GLN A 55 11.71 0.55 -8.27
N GLY A 56 12.56 1.56 -8.09
CA GLY A 56 14.01 1.42 -8.30
C GLY A 56 14.62 0.32 -7.44
N GLU A 57 14.13 0.12 -6.20
CA GLU A 57 14.60 -0.96 -5.33
C GLU A 57 14.25 -2.38 -5.81
N VAL A 58 13.37 -2.54 -6.81
CA VAL A 58 12.96 -3.85 -7.37
C VAL A 58 13.31 -3.98 -8.86
N ILE A 59 13.93 -2.96 -9.46
CA ILE A 59 14.20 -2.92 -10.90
C ILE A 59 15.13 -4.06 -11.32
N GLU A 60 16.20 -4.28 -10.55
CA GLU A 60 17.20 -5.31 -10.79
C GLU A 60 16.60 -6.71 -10.68
N GLN A 61 15.85 -6.98 -9.61
CA GLN A 61 15.16 -8.27 -9.44
C GLN A 61 14.15 -8.54 -10.57
N SER A 62 13.54 -7.48 -11.11
CA SER A 62 12.50 -7.61 -12.13
C SER A 62 13.04 -7.77 -13.54
N PHE A 63 14.18 -7.14 -13.85
CA PHE A 63 14.67 -6.95 -15.23
C PHE A 63 16.18 -7.15 -15.42
N GLY A 64 16.96 -7.37 -14.36
CA GLY A 64 18.44 -7.48 -14.42
C GLY A 64 18.93 -8.81 -15.00
N GLU A 65 18.12 -9.86 -14.96
CA GLU A 65 18.43 -11.16 -15.55
C GLU A 65 17.39 -11.53 -16.63
N GLU A 66 17.83 -12.12 -17.73
CA GLU A 66 17.02 -12.33 -18.94
C GLU A 66 15.76 -13.18 -18.69
N HIS A 67 15.88 -14.31 -18.00
CA HIS A 67 14.74 -15.18 -17.69
C HIS A 67 13.78 -14.53 -16.70
N LEU A 68 14.29 -13.79 -15.71
CA LEU A 68 13.47 -13.04 -14.76
C LEU A 68 12.73 -11.89 -15.43
N CYS A 69 13.39 -11.18 -16.34
CA CYS A 69 12.78 -10.15 -17.20
C CYS A 69 11.60 -10.74 -17.98
N PHE A 70 11.83 -11.86 -18.68
CA PHE A 70 10.77 -12.57 -19.41
C PHE A 70 9.59 -12.94 -18.51
N ARG A 71 9.86 -13.55 -17.33
CA ARG A 71 8.81 -13.90 -16.37
C ARG A 71 8.08 -12.67 -15.81
N THR A 72 8.75 -11.54 -15.69
CA THR A 72 8.15 -10.27 -15.27
C THR A 72 7.16 -9.79 -16.31
N LEU A 73 7.55 -9.73 -17.58
CA LEU A 73 6.65 -9.34 -18.66
C LEU A 73 5.47 -10.32 -18.79
N GLN A 74 5.75 -11.63 -18.71
CA GLN A 74 4.73 -12.68 -18.78
C GLN A 74 3.66 -12.51 -17.68
N ARG A 75 4.05 -12.31 -16.41
CA ARG A 75 3.09 -12.23 -15.31
C ARG A 75 2.19 -10.99 -15.39
N PHE A 76 2.74 -9.84 -15.82
CA PHE A 76 1.96 -8.61 -16.00
C PHE A 76 0.93 -8.77 -17.10
N THR A 77 1.32 -9.32 -18.25
CA THR A 77 0.42 -9.56 -19.39
C THR A 77 -0.68 -10.57 -19.02
N ALA A 78 -0.31 -11.71 -18.44
CA ALA A 78 -1.26 -12.77 -18.09
C ALA A 78 -2.30 -12.29 -17.07
N ALA A 79 -1.86 -11.67 -15.96
CA ALA A 79 -2.78 -11.24 -14.91
C ALA A 79 -3.70 -10.09 -15.36
N THR A 80 -3.20 -9.18 -16.21
CA THR A 80 -4.00 -8.09 -16.79
C THR A 80 -5.10 -8.63 -17.70
N LEU A 81 -4.77 -9.63 -18.52
CA LEU A 81 -5.72 -10.29 -19.40
C LEU A 81 -6.76 -11.10 -18.61
N GLU A 82 -6.31 -11.95 -17.68
CA GLU A 82 -7.19 -12.79 -16.87
C GLU A 82 -8.16 -11.96 -16.03
N HIS A 83 -7.70 -10.89 -15.36
CA HIS A 83 -8.59 -10.03 -14.55
C HIS A 83 -9.77 -9.48 -15.36
N GLY A 84 -9.55 -9.10 -16.61
CA GLY A 84 -10.60 -8.57 -17.49
C GLY A 84 -11.64 -9.60 -17.94
N MET A 85 -11.33 -10.89 -17.86
CA MET A 85 -12.24 -11.99 -18.26
C MET A 85 -12.78 -12.77 -17.06
N ARG A 86 -12.05 -12.76 -15.95
CA ARG A 86 -12.33 -13.50 -14.73
C ARG A 86 -12.10 -12.59 -13.52
N PRO A 87 -13.01 -11.65 -13.23
CA PRO A 87 -12.88 -10.75 -12.10
C PRO A 87 -12.95 -11.52 -10.76
N PRO A 88 -12.37 -10.98 -9.68
CA PRO A 88 -12.45 -11.61 -8.36
C PRO A 88 -13.87 -11.57 -7.80
N ILE A 89 -14.11 -12.38 -6.76
CA ILE A 89 -15.37 -12.36 -6.02
C ILE A 89 -15.63 -10.97 -5.41
N SER A 90 -16.89 -10.54 -5.47
CA SER A 90 -17.30 -9.33 -4.75
C SER A 90 -17.26 -9.60 -3.25
N PRO A 91 -16.67 -8.70 -2.43
CA PRO A 91 -16.62 -8.92 -0.99
C PRO A 91 -18.02 -8.84 -0.39
N LYS A 92 -18.32 -9.78 0.52
CA LYS A 92 -19.61 -9.88 1.20
C LYS A 92 -19.90 -8.63 2.04
N PRO A 93 -21.18 -8.27 2.29
CA PRO A 93 -21.54 -7.10 3.09
C PRO A 93 -20.88 -7.07 4.48
N GLU A 94 -20.83 -8.20 5.16
CA GLU A 94 -20.21 -8.37 6.48
C GLU A 94 -18.69 -8.13 6.45
N TRP A 95 -18.00 -8.53 5.37
CA TRP A 95 -16.57 -8.27 5.21
C TRP A 95 -16.30 -6.77 5.02
N ARG A 96 -17.15 -6.07 4.24
CA ARG A 96 -17.05 -4.62 4.08
C ARG A 96 -17.29 -3.89 5.39
N ALA A 97 -18.32 -4.28 6.13
CA ALA A 97 -18.65 -3.69 7.42
C ALA A 97 -17.52 -3.87 8.44
N LEU A 98 -16.93 -5.07 8.50
CA LEU A 98 -15.79 -5.35 9.38
C LEU A 98 -14.57 -4.49 9.03
N LEU A 99 -14.21 -4.41 7.74
CA LEU A 99 -13.08 -3.59 7.28
C LEU A 99 -13.30 -2.09 7.51
N ASP A 100 -14.53 -1.61 7.44
CA ASP A 100 -14.87 -0.21 7.75
C ASP A 100 -14.62 0.12 9.21
N GLU A 101 -15.05 -0.76 10.11
CA GLU A 101 -14.80 -0.60 11.54
C GLU A 101 -13.31 -0.69 11.87
N MET A 102 -12.61 -1.67 11.32
CA MET A 102 -11.16 -1.82 11.49
C MET A 102 -10.40 -0.59 10.99
N ALA A 103 -10.82 0.01 9.87
CA ALA A 103 -10.15 1.18 9.29
C ALA A 103 -10.20 2.41 10.22
N VAL A 104 -11.32 2.62 10.94
CA VAL A 104 -11.44 3.71 11.91
C VAL A 104 -10.45 3.52 13.06
N VAL A 105 -10.46 2.35 13.68
CA VAL A 105 -9.59 2.02 14.83
C VAL A 105 -8.12 2.05 14.44
N ALA A 106 -7.76 1.44 13.31
CA ALA A 106 -6.37 1.45 12.81
C ALA A 106 -5.86 2.88 12.56
N THR A 107 -6.71 3.73 11.97
CA THR A 107 -6.36 5.12 11.67
C THR A 107 -6.20 5.93 12.95
N GLU A 108 -7.07 5.73 13.93
CA GLU A 108 -6.97 6.38 15.23
C GLU A 108 -5.69 5.98 15.97
N GLU A 109 -5.40 4.68 16.09
CA GLU A 109 -4.18 4.18 16.73
C GLU A 109 -2.93 4.73 16.02
N TYR A 110 -2.87 4.64 14.69
CA TYR A 110 -1.77 5.20 13.91
C TYR A 110 -1.58 6.69 14.17
N ARG A 111 -2.67 7.48 14.14
CA ARG A 111 -2.59 8.93 14.33
C ARG A 111 -2.24 9.32 15.76
N SER A 112 -2.70 8.56 16.75
CA SER A 112 -2.38 8.79 18.15
C SER A 112 -0.87 8.75 18.40
N ILE A 113 -0.17 7.83 17.73
CA ILE A 113 1.28 7.68 17.87
C ILE A 113 2.03 8.64 16.94
N VAL A 114 1.66 8.72 15.66
CA VAL A 114 2.47 9.43 14.65
C VAL A 114 2.28 10.93 14.68
N PHE A 115 1.09 11.41 15.03
CA PHE A 115 0.74 12.84 14.96
C PHE A 115 0.37 13.46 16.31
N GLN A 116 -0.18 12.69 17.25
CA GLN A 116 -0.65 13.24 18.53
C GLN A 116 0.38 13.10 19.66
N GLU A 117 1.22 12.04 19.68
CA GLU A 117 2.28 11.88 20.68
C GLU A 117 3.38 12.94 20.47
N PRO A 118 3.57 13.88 21.42
CA PRO A 118 4.46 15.03 21.23
C PRO A 118 5.93 14.64 21.02
N ARG A 119 6.36 13.51 21.60
CA ARG A 119 7.76 13.03 21.52
C ARG A 119 8.04 12.14 20.31
N PHE A 120 7.03 11.87 19.48
CA PHE A 120 7.19 10.94 18.36
C PHE A 120 8.27 11.38 17.37
N VAL A 121 8.31 12.66 17.02
CA VAL A 121 9.30 13.19 16.06
C VAL A 121 10.72 13.12 16.62
N GLU A 122 10.89 13.35 17.92
CA GLU A 122 12.17 13.19 18.61
C GLU A 122 12.63 11.73 18.56
N TYR A 123 11.77 10.80 19.00
CA TYR A 123 12.04 9.37 18.94
C TYR A 123 12.38 8.92 17.52
N PHE A 124 11.60 9.32 16.53
CA PHE A 124 11.83 8.97 15.12
C PHE A 124 13.24 9.38 14.65
N ARG A 125 13.70 10.59 14.99
CA ARG A 125 15.03 11.09 14.58
C ARG A 125 16.18 10.43 15.35
N LEU A 126 15.95 10.01 16.59
CA LEU A 126 16.95 9.31 17.40
C LEU A 126 17.04 7.83 17.06
N ALA A 127 15.90 7.21 16.78
CA ALA A 127 15.79 5.77 16.57
C ALA A 127 16.06 5.35 15.11
N THR A 128 16.09 6.29 14.16
CA THR A 128 16.26 6.02 12.73
C THR A 128 17.27 6.98 12.09
N PRO A 129 17.92 6.61 10.97
CA PRO A 129 18.88 7.48 10.29
C PRO A 129 18.20 8.53 9.39
N GLU A 130 16.99 9.02 9.72
CA GLU A 130 16.28 9.98 8.87
C GLU A 130 17.06 11.29 8.68
N THR A 131 17.67 11.78 9.76
CA THR A 131 18.40 13.05 9.72
C THR A 131 19.69 12.93 8.92
N GLU A 132 20.42 11.82 9.09
CA GLU A 132 21.65 11.50 8.35
C GLU A 132 21.33 11.30 6.87
N TYR A 133 20.27 10.55 6.54
CA TYR A 133 19.83 10.34 5.16
C TYR A 133 19.56 11.66 4.43
N GLY A 134 18.95 12.64 5.11
CA GLY A 134 18.69 13.97 4.55
C GLY A 134 19.94 14.83 4.35
N ARG A 135 21.05 14.53 5.06
CA ARG A 135 22.33 15.26 4.98
C ARG A 135 23.33 14.62 4.02
N MET A 136 23.21 13.32 3.76
CA MET A 136 24.09 12.57 2.88
C MET A 136 23.71 12.72 1.41
N ASN A 137 24.69 12.56 0.51
CA ASN A 137 24.50 12.62 -0.94
C ASN A 137 23.96 11.29 -1.51
N ILE A 138 22.85 10.79 -0.96
CA ILE A 138 22.21 9.52 -1.35
C ILE A 138 20.92 9.79 -2.12
N GLY A 139 20.11 10.75 -1.66
CA GLY A 139 18.84 11.10 -2.30
C GLY A 139 18.98 12.29 -3.24
N SER A 140 18.41 12.21 -4.45
CA SER A 140 18.38 13.34 -5.40
C SER A 140 17.38 14.45 -5.04
N ARG A 141 16.59 14.25 -3.98
CA ARG A 141 15.44 15.07 -3.63
C ARG A 141 15.47 15.42 -2.15
N PRO A 142 15.08 16.66 -1.75
CA PRO A 142 14.93 17.02 -0.35
C PRO A 142 14.01 16.05 0.41
N SER A 143 14.37 15.67 1.63
CA SER A 143 13.59 14.73 2.45
C SER A 143 12.25 15.33 2.90
N LYS A 144 12.19 16.65 3.12
CA LYS A 144 11.01 17.38 3.58
C LYS A 144 10.54 18.42 2.55
N ARG A 145 9.25 18.74 2.60
CA ARG A 145 8.63 19.85 1.84
C ARG A 145 8.85 21.20 2.54
N LYS A 146 8.84 21.20 3.88
CA LYS A 146 9.09 22.38 4.74
C LYS A 146 10.09 21.98 5.83
N PRO A 147 11.21 22.70 6.04
CA PRO A 147 12.24 22.30 7.00
C PRO A 147 11.77 22.20 8.47
N SER A 148 10.83 23.06 8.87
CA SER A 148 10.31 23.16 10.25
C SER A 148 9.09 22.29 10.55
N GLY A 149 8.61 21.50 9.59
CA GLY A 149 7.40 20.70 9.79
C GLY A 149 7.64 19.39 10.54
N GLY A 150 6.56 18.86 11.14
CA GLY A 150 6.51 17.50 11.69
C GLY A 150 6.46 16.43 10.59
N ILE A 151 5.93 15.25 10.91
CA ILE A 151 5.82 14.12 9.98
C ILE A 151 5.07 14.49 8.69
N GLU A 152 4.08 15.37 8.75
CA GLU A 152 3.31 15.84 7.58
C GLU A 152 4.16 16.52 6.49
N SER A 153 5.31 17.06 6.88
CA SER A 153 6.24 17.68 5.93
C SER A 153 7.20 16.68 5.28
N LEU A 154 7.33 15.48 5.87
CA LEU A 154 8.23 14.43 5.39
C LEU A 154 7.65 13.75 4.16
N ARG A 155 8.51 13.45 3.18
CA ARG A 155 8.09 12.68 2.00
C ARG A 155 7.99 11.20 2.33
N ALA A 156 7.12 10.49 1.60
CA ALA A 156 6.89 9.06 1.80
C ALA A 156 8.16 8.19 1.65
N ILE A 157 9.09 8.54 0.74
CA ILE A 157 10.34 7.76 0.59
C ILE A 157 11.20 7.84 1.86
N PRO A 158 11.64 9.02 2.35
CA PRO A 158 12.35 9.13 3.62
C PRO A 158 11.64 8.45 4.79
N TRP A 159 10.30 8.57 4.86
CA TRP A 159 9.51 7.93 5.90
C TRP A 159 9.67 6.40 5.91
N ILE A 160 9.42 5.74 4.79
CA ILE A 160 9.56 4.28 4.71
C ILE A 160 11.04 3.85 4.79
N PHE A 161 11.95 4.62 4.19
CA PHE A 161 13.37 4.32 4.14
C PHE A 161 13.97 4.27 5.55
N ALA A 162 13.74 5.30 6.36
CA ALA A 162 14.32 5.41 7.70
C ALA A 162 13.93 4.23 8.61
N TRP A 163 12.65 3.83 8.62
CA TRP A 163 12.20 2.66 9.38
C TRP A 163 12.59 1.31 8.78
N THR A 164 12.89 1.27 7.49
CA THR A 164 13.42 0.07 6.83
C THR A 164 14.88 -0.17 7.25
N GLN A 165 15.68 0.89 7.36
CA GLN A 165 17.09 0.78 7.80
C GLN A 165 17.22 0.14 9.18
N THR A 166 16.28 0.43 10.08
CA THR A 166 16.29 -0.08 11.46
C THR A 166 15.56 -1.41 11.61
N ARG A 167 15.08 -1.99 10.50
CA ARG A 167 14.33 -3.25 10.46
C ARG A 167 13.02 -3.24 11.28
N PHE A 168 12.57 -2.06 11.71
CA PHE A 168 11.37 -1.93 12.55
C PHE A 168 10.09 -1.84 11.71
N HIS A 169 10.18 -1.27 10.51
CA HIS A 169 9.07 -1.22 9.55
C HIS A 169 7.75 -0.64 10.09
N LEU A 170 7.80 0.22 11.13
CA LEU A 170 6.64 0.85 11.78
C LEU A 170 5.54 1.33 10.80
N PRO A 171 5.86 2.01 9.68
CA PRO A 171 4.84 2.52 8.76
C PRO A 171 4.00 1.47 8.04
N VAL A 172 4.43 0.20 8.07
CA VAL A 172 3.80 -0.89 7.33
C VAL A 172 2.71 -1.57 8.14
N TRP A 173 2.89 -1.67 9.47
CA TRP A 173 2.03 -2.49 10.33
C TRP A 173 1.32 -1.71 11.44
N LEU A 174 1.75 -0.48 11.75
CA LEU A 174 1.14 0.29 12.84
C LEU A 174 -0.36 0.55 12.57
N GLY A 175 -1.22 0.26 13.55
CA GLY A 175 -2.68 0.35 13.46
C GLY A 175 -3.37 -1.01 13.26
N PHE A 176 -2.69 -2.00 12.70
CA PHE A 176 -3.29 -3.34 12.50
C PHE A 176 -3.57 -4.05 13.83
N GLY A 177 -2.64 -3.93 14.78
CA GLY A 177 -2.76 -4.59 16.09
C GLY A 177 -4.00 -4.14 16.87
N GLY A 178 -4.22 -2.83 16.99
CA GLY A 178 -5.40 -2.27 17.64
C GLY A 178 -6.68 -2.65 16.92
N ALA A 179 -6.70 -2.57 15.58
CA ALA A 179 -7.87 -2.96 14.78
C ALA A 179 -8.25 -4.44 14.95
N PHE A 180 -7.29 -5.37 14.85
CA PHE A 180 -7.57 -6.80 15.06
C PHE A 180 -8.04 -7.07 16.49
N LYS A 181 -7.36 -6.52 17.50
CA LYS A 181 -7.74 -6.71 18.90
C LYS A 181 -9.15 -6.19 19.18
N HIS A 182 -9.52 -5.05 18.59
CA HIS A 182 -10.86 -4.47 18.71
C HIS A 182 -11.94 -5.40 18.19
N ILE A 183 -11.82 -5.87 16.95
CA ILE A 183 -12.86 -6.73 16.36
C ILE A 183 -12.94 -8.12 17.00
N LEU A 184 -11.81 -8.69 17.45
CA LEU A 184 -11.78 -9.97 18.14
C LEU A 184 -12.42 -9.88 19.54
N LYS A 185 -12.25 -8.74 20.23
CA LYS A 185 -12.90 -8.49 21.52
C LYS A 185 -14.41 -8.24 21.36
N LYS A 186 -14.83 -7.64 20.25
CA LYS A 186 -16.22 -7.29 19.98
C LYS A 186 -17.10 -8.53 19.73
N ASP A 187 -16.62 -9.48 18.93
CA ASP A 187 -17.32 -10.74 18.64
C ASP A 187 -16.31 -11.83 18.27
N ILE A 188 -16.34 -12.97 18.97
CA ILE A 188 -15.44 -14.09 18.71
C ILE A 188 -15.61 -14.66 17.30
N ARG A 189 -16.80 -14.54 16.70
CA ARG A 189 -17.08 -14.98 15.33
C ARG A 189 -16.31 -14.18 14.28
N ASN A 190 -15.87 -12.96 14.62
CA ASN A 190 -15.02 -12.16 13.74
C ASN A 190 -13.67 -12.85 13.47
N PHE A 191 -13.19 -13.70 14.39
CA PHE A 191 -11.99 -14.48 14.14
C PHE A 191 -12.14 -15.40 12.94
N HIS A 192 -13.23 -16.18 12.90
CA HIS A 192 -13.52 -17.06 11.78
C HIS A 192 -13.81 -16.27 10.51
N MET A 193 -14.53 -15.15 10.60
CA MET A 193 -14.77 -14.28 9.46
C MET A 193 -13.46 -13.75 8.84
N LEU A 194 -12.48 -13.36 9.66
CA LEU A 194 -11.15 -12.95 9.17
C LEU A 194 -10.37 -14.09 8.51
N GLN A 195 -10.56 -15.33 8.95
CA GLN A 195 -9.90 -16.50 8.35
C GLN A 195 -10.52 -16.87 7.00
N GLU A 196 -11.82 -16.59 6.80
CA GLU A 196 -12.52 -16.81 5.54
C GLU A 196 -12.26 -15.72 4.49
N MET A 197 -11.96 -14.50 4.92
CA MET A 197 -11.62 -13.35 4.06
C MET A 197 -10.27 -13.54 3.37
#